data_AF-Q0TW65-F1
#
_entry.id   AF-Q0TW65-F1
#
_cell.length_a   1.000
_cell.length_b   1.000
_cell.length_c   1.000
_cell.angle_alpha   90.00
_cell.angle_beta   90.00
_cell.angle_gamma   90.00
#
_symmetry.space_group_name_H-M   'P 1'
#
loop_
_entity.id
_entity.type
_entity.pdbx_description
1 polymer ?
#
loop_
_entity_poly.entity_id
_entity_poly.type
_entity_poly.pdbx_seq_one_letter_code
_entity_poly.pdbx_strand_id
1 'polypeptide(L)'
;MVNKAFDTFQKLTAYNIHSEASRAMPDVLHSFVDDQIKAYRRITSPSARDVGRDQLVAVHKSERGGIELLAPNILLKGERHGGEAYIIQDAEVVLDGEHLPEAPSQKVVDTWSALSKSVPDHAIGYISSSDAGRWRVTAPFNQAQENDVLTAIVPAAATLFPFLTAEWKSGGGSEGHTHAALQAVRGAACVVNYNYAFLKHAGMVPTLLDTIHFSLTCNMDTVKLYVHWREHFAGDIHHYSKRIGSHNLSDADEDESNPDMLKFRARLRNILDWAVGVRLDTIQCAIGKIAKIERGGRKPEETAVKIRDARSKAQQSVFRESATVAMFRYLIPDAAQSQHMVQEGDCR
;
A
#
# COMPACT_ATOMS: atom_id res chain seq x y z
N MET A 1 2.64 19.29 3.51
CA MET A 1 2.87 18.89 2.11
C MET A 1 4.26 18.28 2.03
N VAL A 2 4.33 16.96 1.82
CA VAL A 2 5.62 16.30 1.56
C VAL A 2 6.04 16.69 0.14
N ASN A 3 7.22 17.28 -0.02
CA ASN A 3 7.75 17.61 -1.34
C ASN A 3 7.94 16.28 -2.09
N LYS A 4 7.09 15.98 -3.09
CA LYS A 4 7.19 14.75 -3.92
C LYS A 4 8.48 14.88 -4.75
N ALA A 5 9.61 14.40 -4.24
CA ALA A 5 10.83 14.29 -5.03
C ALA A 5 10.59 13.22 -6.11
N PHE A 6 10.69 13.62 -7.37
CA PHE A 6 10.47 12.72 -8.51
C PHE A 6 11.80 12.06 -8.89
N ASP A 7 11.88 10.75 -8.69
CA ASP A 7 13.01 9.98 -9.20
C ASP A 7 12.90 9.89 -10.72
N THR A 8 13.89 10.43 -11.43
CA THR A 8 13.90 10.46 -12.90
C THR A 8 14.09 9.07 -13.48
N PHE A 9 13.76 8.90 -14.77
CA PHE A 9 14.01 7.65 -15.48
C PHE A 9 15.46 7.18 -15.38
N GLN A 10 16.42 8.09 -15.51
CA GLN A 10 17.86 7.79 -15.40
C GLN A 10 18.24 7.32 -14.00
N LYS A 11 17.68 7.97 -12.96
CA LYS A 11 17.87 7.53 -11.57
C LYS A 11 17.30 6.13 -11.37
N LEU A 12 16.05 5.88 -11.75
CA LEU A 12 15.45 4.55 -11.61
C LEU A 12 16.24 3.47 -12.35
N THR A 13 16.69 3.75 -13.58
CA THR A 13 17.51 2.82 -14.36
C THR A 13 18.86 2.54 -13.66
N ALA A 14 19.49 3.56 -13.06
CA ALA A 14 20.74 3.39 -12.31
C ALA A 14 20.56 2.52 -11.04
N TYR A 15 19.35 2.45 -10.50
CA TYR A 15 18.95 1.55 -9.42
C TYR A 15 18.40 0.20 -9.92
N ASN A 16 18.63 -0.15 -11.19
CA ASN A 16 18.12 -1.36 -11.83
C ASN A 16 16.58 -1.48 -11.83
N ILE A 17 15.87 -0.35 -11.84
CA ILE A 17 14.41 -0.28 -11.93
C ILE A 17 14.01 0.18 -13.33
N HIS A 18 13.31 -0.67 -14.08
CA HIS A 18 13.04 -0.48 -15.50
C HIS A 18 11.54 -0.34 -15.77
N SER A 19 11.14 0.86 -16.19
CA SER A 19 9.76 1.16 -16.62
C SER A 19 9.53 0.77 -18.08
N GLU A 20 8.49 0.00 -18.37
CA GLU A 20 8.15 -0.48 -19.74
C GLU A 20 9.37 -1.05 -20.50
N ALA A 21 10.18 -1.84 -19.81
CA ALA A 21 11.43 -2.36 -20.35
C ALA A 21 11.21 -3.21 -21.62
N SER A 22 12.22 -3.22 -22.50
CA SER A 22 12.29 -4.17 -23.63
C SER A 22 12.40 -5.63 -23.16
N ARG A 23 12.71 -5.87 -21.89
CA ARG A 23 12.70 -7.19 -21.25
C ARG A 23 11.34 -7.88 -21.49
N ALA A 24 11.39 -9.07 -22.05
CA ALA A 24 10.22 -9.94 -22.17
C ALA A 24 9.77 -10.37 -20.77
N MET A 25 8.46 -10.53 -20.57
CA MET A 25 7.96 -11.16 -19.35
C MET A 25 8.44 -12.62 -19.33
N PRO A 26 8.89 -13.15 -18.18
CA PRO A 26 9.15 -14.59 -18.05
C PRO A 26 7.93 -15.42 -18.44
N ASP A 27 8.14 -16.57 -19.07
CA ASP A 27 7.05 -17.40 -19.63
C ASP A 27 5.95 -17.69 -18.61
N VAL A 28 6.33 -18.03 -17.37
CA VAL A 28 5.37 -18.30 -16.29
C VAL A 28 4.48 -17.08 -15.96
N LEU A 29 5.06 -15.87 -16.02
CA LEU A 29 4.33 -14.63 -15.79
C LEU A 29 3.47 -14.27 -17.00
N HIS A 30 4.00 -14.50 -18.21
CA HIS A 30 3.28 -14.28 -19.44
C HIS A 30 2.02 -15.15 -19.51
N SER A 31 2.14 -16.47 -19.27
CA SER A 31 1.02 -17.39 -19.18
C SER A 31 0.05 -16.99 -18.08
N PHE A 32 0.52 -16.65 -16.88
CA PHE A 32 -0.36 -16.18 -15.80
C PHE A 32 -1.18 -14.93 -16.20
N VAL A 33 -0.54 -13.94 -16.84
CA VAL A 33 -1.22 -12.73 -17.30
C VAL A 33 -2.25 -13.05 -18.38
N ASP A 34 -1.93 -13.88 -19.36
CA ASP A 34 -2.84 -14.19 -20.46
C ASP A 34 -3.98 -15.11 -20.03
N ASP A 35 -3.66 -16.17 -19.29
CA ASP A 35 -4.59 -17.24 -18.93
C ASP A 35 -5.48 -16.88 -17.73
N GLN A 36 -5.01 -16.02 -16.81
CA GLN A 36 -5.77 -15.64 -15.62
C GLN A 36 -6.17 -14.16 -15.61
N ILE A 37 -5.24 -13.24 -15.84
CA ILE A 37 -5.56 -11.81 -15.70
C ILE A 37 -6.37 -11.28 -16.87
N LYS A 38 -6.02 -11.65 -18.10
CA LYS A 38 -6.77 -11.29 -19.31
C LYS A 38 -7.89 -12.26 -19.65
N ALA A 39 -8.09 -13.31 -18.86
CA ALA A 39 -9.17 -14.26 -19.02
C ALA A 39 -10.51 -13.55 -19.19
N TYR A 40 -11.27 -13.97 -20.21
CA TYR A 40 -12.59 -13.41 -20.45
C TYR A 40 -13.47 -13.62 -19.22
N ARG A 41 -14.17 -12.54 -18.83
CA ARG A 41 -15.19 -12.60 -17.79
C ARG A 41 -16.45 -11.91 -18.27
N ARG A 42 -17.58 -12.61 -18.17
CA ARG A 42 -18.88 -12.01 -18.41
C ARG A 42 -19.25 -11.13 -17.21
N ILE A 43 -18.89 -9.85 -17.26
CA ILE A 43 -19.26 -8.86 -16.25
C ILE A 43 -20.17 -7.80 -16.87
N THR A 44 -21.23 -7.48 -16.15
CA THR A 44 -21.92 -6.18 -16.23
C THR A 44 -21.40 -5.31 -15.09
N SER A 45 -20.97 -4.08 -15.37
CA SER A 45 -20.54 -3.15 -14.33
C SER A 45 -21.18 -1.79 -14.56
N PRO A 46 -22.16 -1.39 -13.73
CA PRO A 46 -22.69 -0.02 -13.75
C PRO A 46 -21.58 1.03 -13.66
N SER A 47 -20.50 0.71 -12.94
CA SER A 47 -19.32 1.56 -12.83
C SER A 47 -18.62 1.84 -14.17
N ALA A 48 -18.67 0.94 -15.16
CA ALA A 48 -18.07 1.23 -16.47
C ALA A 48 -18.79 2.38 -17.19
N ARG A 49 -20.13 2.40 -17.11
CA ARG A 49 -20.96 3.51 -17.61
C ARG A 49 -20.70 4.80 -16.83
N ASP A 50 -20.66 4.71 -15.50
CA ASP A 50 -20.40 5.87 -14.65
C ASP A 50 -19.01 6.48 -14.93
N VAL A 51 -17.98 5.67 -15.16
CA VAL A 51 -16.65 6.15 -15.56
C VAL A 51 -16.72 6.97 -16.84
N GLY A 52 -17.41 6.49 -17.88
CA GLY A 52 -17.52 7.23 -19.15
C GLY A 52 -18.20 8.60 -18.98
N ARG A 53 -19.27 8.66 -18.18
CA ARG A 53 -19.95 9.92 -17.84
C ARG A 53 -19.05 10.86 -17.04
N ASP A 54 -18.42 10.35 -15.99
CA ASP A 54 -17.67 11.16 -15.03
C ASP A 54 -16.32 11.63 -15.62
N GLN A 55 -15.76 10.89 -16.58
CA GLN A 55 -14.54 11.22 -17.33
C GLN A 55 -14.63 12.58 -18.02
N LEU A 56 -15.75 12.86 -18.68
CA LEU A 56 -15.98 14.11 -19.42
C LEU A 56 -15.84 15.34 -18.51
N VAL A 57 -16.20 15.19 -17.23
CA VAL A 57 -16.04 16.23 -16.22
C VAL A 57 -14.63 16.20 -15.64
N ALA A 58 -14.08 15.01 -15.37
CA ALA A 58 -12.80 14.81 -14.71
C ALA A 58 -11.61 15.39 -15.48
N VAL A 59 -11.60 15.33 -16.82
CA VAL A 59 -10.51 15.85 -17.65
C VAL A 59 -10.27 17.36 -17.47
N HIS A 60 -11.31 18.09 -17.08
CA HIS A 60 -11.28 19.54 -16.84
C HIS A 60 -11.09 19.91 -15.36
N LYS A 61 -10.89 18.94 -14.46
CA LYS A 61 -10.65 19.17 -13.03
C LYS A 61 -9.16 19.14 -12.69
N SER A 62 -8.83 19.62 -11.50
CA SER A 62 -7.53 19.36 -10.89
C SER A 62 -7.31 17.87 -10.67
N GLU A 63 -6.06 17.44 -10.43
CA GLU A 63 -5.73 16.02 -10.17
C GLU A 63 -6.62 15.44 -9.07
N ARG A 64 -6.68 16.10 -7.91
CA ARG A 64 -7.56 15.71 -6.81
C ARG A 64 -9.04 15.63 -7.21
N GLY A 65 -9.55 16.63 -7.93
CA GLY A 65 -10.95 16.62 -8.37
C GLY A 65 -11.27 15.50 -9.35
N GLY A 66 -10.33 15.16 -10.25
CA GLY A 66 -10.45 14.02 -11.15
C GLY A 66 -10.40 12.68 -10.42
N ILE A 67 -9.51 12.55 -9.43
CA ILE A 67 -9.43 11.38 -8.53
C ILE A 67 -10.76 11.16 -7.81
N GLU A 68 -11.31 12.21 -7.18
CA GLU A 68 -12.57 12.14 -6.42
C GLU A 68 -13.75 11.65 -7.29
N LEU A 69 -13.76 12.02 -8.58
CA LEU A 69 -14.78 11.58 -9.54
C LEU A 69 -14.55 10.14 -10.03
N LEU A 70 -13.32 9.80 -10.43
CA LEU A 70 -13.05 8.58 -11.18
C LEU A 70 -12.65 7.40 -10.30
N ALA A 71 -11.87 7.62 -9.24
CA ALA A 71 -11.35 6.53 -8.40
C ALA A 71 -12.45 5.60 -7.85
N PRO A 72 -13.61 6.10 -7.38
CA PRO A 72 -14.68 5.25 -6.88
C PRO A 72 -15.24 4.27 -7.93
N ASN A 73 -15.20 4.62 -9.21
CA ASN A 73 -15.77 3.80 -10.28
C ASN A 73 -14.71 3.04 -11.10
N ILE A 74 -13.42 3.40 -10.96
CA ILE A 74 -12.30 2.66 -11.55
C ILE A 74 -11.77 1.60 -10.59
N LEU A 75 -11.53 1.95 -9.31
CA LEU A 75 -10.86 1.07 -8.35
C LEU A 75 -11.81 0.04 -7.72
N LEU A 76 -11.21 -0.92 -7.00
CA LEU A 76 -11.94 -1.91 -6.20
C LEU A 76 -12.31 -1.29 -4.85
N LYS A 77 -13.58 -1.42 -4.46
CA LYS A 77 -14.06 -0.97 -3.15
C LYS A 77 -13.92 -2.12 -2.15
N GLY A 78 -13.58 -1.81 -0.91
CA GLY A 78 -13.70 -2.76 0.20
C GLY A 78 -15.14 -2.86 0.74
N GLU A 79 -15.40 -3.88 1.55
CA GLU A 79 -16.71 -4.22 2.12
C GLU A 79 -17.39 -3.01 2.82
N ARG A 80 -16.63 -2.17 3.52
CA ARG A 80 -17.15 -0.96 4.20
C ARG A 80 -17.87 0.01 3.27
N HIS A 81 -17.55 -0.02 1.98
CA HIS A 81 -18.08 0.85 0.94
C HIS A 81 -18.99 0.09 -0.03
N GLY A 82 -19.57 -1.03 0.42
CA GLY A 82 -20.42 -1.91 -0.39
C GLY A 82 -19.66 -2.69 -1.45
N GLY A 83 -18.37 -2.92 -1.23
CA GLY A 83 -17.50 -3.66 -2.15
C GLY A 83 -17.13 -5.05 -1.65
N GLU A 84 -15.85 -5.36 -1.72
CA GLU A 84 -15.31 -6.70 -1.64
C GLU A 84 -14.81 -7.03 -0.23
N ALA A 85 -15.02 -8.27 0.18
CA ALA A 85 -14.51 -8.78 1.45
C ALA A 85 -12.97 -8.72 1.50
N TYR A 86 -12.43 -8.65 2.71
CA TYR A 86 -11.00 -8.72 3.04
C TYR A 86 -10.10 -7.59 2.55
N ILE A 87 -10.57 -6.70 1.67
CA ILE A 87 -9.73 -5.65 1.10
C ILE A 87 -10.07 -4.27 1.64
N ILE A 88 -9.08 -3.39 1.59
CA ILE A 88 -9.21 -1.97 1.85
C ILE A 88 -8.58 -1.18 0.71
N GLN A 89 -9.17 -0.02 0.40
CA GLN A 89 -8.57 1.02 -0.42
C GLN A 89 -8.22 2.19 0.50
N ASP A 90 -6.94 2.52 0.58
CA ASP A 90 -6.42 3.68 1.29
C ASP A 90 -5.73 4.65 0.33
N ALA A 91 -5.82 5.94 0.66
CA ALA A 91 -5.16 7.01 -0.07
C ALA A 91 -3.81 7.34 0.55
N GLU A 92 -2.85 7.76 -0.28
CA GLU A 92 -1.53 8.27 0.14
C GLU A 92 -0.78 7.34 1.13
N VAL A 93 -0.87 6.02 0.90
CA VAL A 93 -0.16 5.03 1.71
C VAL A 93 1.33 5.21 1.54
N VAL A 94 2.04 5.58 2.61
CA VAL A 94 3.51 5.65 2.60
C VAL A 94 4.05 4.23 2.58
N LEU A 95 4.78 3.84 1.54
CA LEU A 95 5.46 2.55 1.47
C LEU A 95 6.77 2.57 2.25
N ASP A 96 7.18 1.41 2.77
CA ASP A 96 8.34 1.30 3.66
C ASP A 96 9.63 1.47 2.86
N GLY A 97 10.42 2.47 3.26
CA GLY A 97 11.67 2.80 2.61
C GLY A 97 12.71 1.69 2.75
N GLU A 98 12.61 0.82 3.77
CA GLU A 98 13.52 -0.31 3.98
C GLU A 98 13.44 -1.36 2.86
N HIS A 99 12.37 -1.37 2.07
CA HIS A 99 12.20 -2.27 0.94
C HIS A 99 12.45 -1.63 -0.42
N LEU A 100 12.87 -0.35 -0.46
CA LEU A 100 13.33 0.26 -1.70
C LEU A 100 14.55 -0.51 -2.25
N PRO A 101 14.67 -0.66 -3.57
CA PRO A 101 15.86 -1.27 -4.16
C PRO A 101 17.14 -0.55 -3.72
N GLU A 102 18.12 -1.34 -3.27
CA GLU A 102 19.43 -0.81 -2.92
C GLU A 102 20.18 -0.34 -4.17
N ALA A 103 21.07 0.64 -4.01
CA ALA A 103 21.92 1.07 -5.11
C ALA A 103 22.93 -0.05 -5.44
N PRO A 104 23.13 -0.41 -6.73
CA PRO A 104 24.06 -1.47 -7.10
C PRO A 104 25.54 -1.11 -6.84
N SER A 105 25.84 0.17 -6.57
CA SER A 105 27.16 0.61 -6.15
C SER A 105 27.12 1.95 -5.42
N GLN A 106 28.17 2.24 -4.63
CA GLN A 106 28.33 3.55 -3.99
C GLN A 106 28.33 4.71 -5.00
N LYS A 107 28.89 4.50 -6.20
CA LYS A 107 28.89 5.50 -7.27
C LYS A 107 27.48 5.92 -7.68
N VAL A 108 26.52 4.99 -7.68
CA VAL A 108 25.12 5.30 -7.98
C VAL A 108 24.52 6.18 -6.88
N VAL A 109 24.82 5.91 -5.62
CA VAL A 109 24.39 6.75 -4.48
C VAL A 109 24.98 8.15 -4.60
N ASP A 110 26.28 8.26 -4.86
CA ASP A 110 26.97 9.55 -4.96
C ASP A 110 26.45 10.40 -6.13
N THR A 111 26.09 9.76 -7.24
CA THR A 111 25.61 10.43 -8.46
C THR A 111 24.13 10.83 -8.33
N TRP A 112 23.30 9.93 -7.80
CA TRP A 112 21.84 10.05 -7.91
C TRP A 112 21.11 10.27 -6.58
N SER A 113 21.82 10.20 -5.44
CA SER A 113 21.26 10.11 -4.07
C SER A 113 20.33 8.90 -3.87
N ALA A 114 19.91 8.65 -2.63
CA ALA A 114 18.96 7.58 -2.28
C ALA A 114 17.62 7.74 -3.03
N LEU A 115 16.95 6.61 -3.31
CA LEU A 115 15.58 6.63 -3.87
C LEU A 115 14.61 7.33 -2.94
N SER A 116 13.65 8.05 -3.52
CA SER A 116 12.61 8.73 -2.73
C SER A 116 11.60 7.71 -2.22
N LYS A 117 11.07 7.92 -1.00
CA LYS A 117 9.96 7.09 -0.49
C LYS A 117 8.76 7.17 -1.44
N SER A 118 8.11 6.03 -1.66
CA SER A 118 6.95 5.98 -2.52
C SER A 118 5.67 6.20 -1.72
N VAL A 119 4.81 7.07 -2.24
CA VAL A 119 3.48 7.35 -1.70
C VAL A 119 2.50 7.28 -2.87
N PRO A 120 2.05 6.07 -3.26
CA PRO A 120 1.01 5.95 -4.27
C PRO A 120 -0.24 6.71 -3.83
N ASP A 121 -0.90 7.36 -4.77
CA ASP A 121 -2.12 8.12 -4.48
C ASP A 121 -3.21 7.19 -3.92
N HIS A 122 -3.26 5.94 -4.37
CA HIS A 122 -4.05 4.87 -3.75
C HIS A 122 -3.30 3.55 -3.68
N ALA A 123 -3.55 2.80 -2.62
CA ALA A 123 -3.16 1.40 -2.48
C ALA A 123 -4.38 0.54 -2.14
N ILE A 124 -4.43 -0.65 -2.72
CA ILE A 124 -5.41 -1.69 -2.40
C ILE A 124 -4.64 -2.90 -1.89
N GLY A 125 -5.00 -3.33 -0.69
CA GLY A 125 -4.44 -4.50 -0.01
C GLY A 125 -5.47 -5.07 0.95
N TYR A 126 -5.01 -5.84 1.92
CA TYR A 126 -5.86 -6.46 2.92
C TYR A 126 -6.15 -5.53 4.09
N ILE A 127 -7.39 -5.55 4.55
CA ILE A 127 -7.83 -4.80 5.73
C ILE A 127 -7.24 -5.39 7.01
N SER A 128 -6.83 -4.55 7.96
CA SER A 128 -6.39 -4.99 9.28
C SER A 128 -7.56 -5.50 10.13
N SER A 129 -7.29 -6.38 11.09
CA SER A 129 -8.26 -6.92 12.05
C SER A 129 -8.84 -5.81 12.94
N SER A 130 -8.02 -4.81 13.27
CA SER A 130 -8.44 -3.61 13.99
C SER A 130 -9.46 -2.78 13.19
N ASP A 131 -9.16 -2.47 11.92
CA ASP A 131 -10.05 -1.69 11.07
C ASP A 131 -11.32 -2.45 10.70
N ALA A 132 -11.19 -3.76 10.45
CA ALA A 132 -12.32 -4.64 10.19
C ALA A 132 -13.27 -4.68 11.40
N GLY A 133 -12.73 -4.81 12.61
CA GLY A 133 -13.51 -4.72 13.85
C GLY A 133 -14.20 -3.37 14.02
N ARG A 134 -13.52 -2.27 13.70
CA ARG A 134 -14.09 -0.91 13.76
C ARG A 134 -15.25 -0.73 12.79
N TRP A 135 -15.17 -1.29 11.58
CA TRP A 135 -16.20 -1.13 10.54
C TRP A 135 -17.18 -2.29 10.47
N ARG A 136 -17.04 -3.30 11.32
CA ARG A 136 -17.88 -4.51 11.38
C ARG A 136 -17.89 -5.26 10.03
N VAL A 137 -16.71 -5.40 9.44
CA VAL A 137 -16.45 -6.14 8.19
C VAL A 137 -15.47 -7.28 8.46
N THR A 138 -15.19 -8.10 7.44
CA THR A 138 -14.36 -9.30 7.63
C THR A 138 -12.87 -9.03 7.35
N ALA A 139 -12.00 -9.36 8.30
CA ALA A 139 -10.55 -9.36 8.09
C ALA A 139 -10.04 -10.73 7.63
N PRO A 140 -9.02 -10.79 6.75
CA PRO A 140 -8.40 -12.05 6.33
C PRO A 140 -7.40 -12.61 7.35
N PHE A 141 -7.00 -11.79 8.32
CA PHE A 141 -6.09 -12.16 9.40
C PHE A 141 -6.72 -11.80 10.75
N ASN A 142 -6.41 -12.58 11.79
CA ASN A 142 -6.71 -12.19 13.16
C ASN A 142 -5.54 -11.41 13.78
N GLN A 143 -5.78 -10.78 14.93
CA GLN A 143 -4.77 -9.97 15.62
C GLN A 143 -3.46 -10.72 15.91
N ALA A 144 -3.52 -12.02 16.23
CA ALA A 144 -2.31 -12.80 16.50
C ALA A 144 -1.49 -13.01 15.22
N GLN A 145 -2.15 -13.32 14.10
CA GLN A 145 -1.50 -13.43 12.79
C GLN A 145 -0.87 -12.09 12.35
N GLU A 146 -1.56 -10.97 12.60
CA GLU A 146 -1.01 -9.65 12.28
C GLU A 146 0.19 -9.29 13.15
N ASN A 147 0.18 -9.68 14.43
CA ASN A 147 1.35 -9.51 15.29
C ASN A 147 2.55 -10.33 14.77
N ASP A 148 2.32 -11.55 14.29
CA ASP A 148 3.38 -12.38 13.69
C ASP A 148 3.93 -11.72 12.40
N VAL A 149 3.07 -11.05 11.60
CA VAL A 149 3.52 -10.24 10.45
C VAL A 149 4.35 -9.05 10.92
N LEU A 150 3.86 -8.26 11.88
CA LEU A 150 4.53 -7.06 12.40
C LEU A 150 5.89 -7.37 13.02
N THR A 151 6.05 -8.53 13.66
CA THR A 151 7.35 -8.97 14.19
C THR A 151 8.34 -9.37 13.10
N ALA A 152 7.84 -9.85 11.96
CA ALA A 152 8.67 -10.25 10.84
C ALA A 152 9.10 -9.04 10.00
N ILE A 153 8.13 -8.22 9.59
CA ILE A 153 8.31 -7.03 8.75
C ILE A 153 7.21 -6.02 9.05
N VAL A 154 7.57 -4.76 9.28
CA VAL A 154 6.60 -3.68 9.53
C VAL A 154 5.87 -3.34 8.21
N PRO A 155 4.55 -3.58 8.10
CA PRO A 155 3.79 -3.08 6.97
C PRO A 155 3.82 -1.55 6.99
N ALA A 156 3.98 -0.96 5.83
CA ALA A 156 4.16 0.47 5.70
C ALA A 156 2.92 1.31 6.10
N ALA A 157 1.75 0.68 6.24
CA ALA A 157 0.49 1.33 6.59
C ALA A 157 -0.56 0.33 7.11
N ALA A 158 -1.76 0.84 7.42
CA ALA A 158 -2.96 0.05 7.74
C ALA A 158 -3.37 -0.93 6.62
N THR A 159 -2.97 -0.66 5.38
CA THR A 159 -3.12 -1.58 4.25
C THR A 159 -2.04 -2.66 4.29
N LEU A 160 -2.43 -3.90 4.58
CA LEU A 160 -1.53 -5.05 4.64
C LEU A 160 -1.33 -5.67 3.25
N PHE A 161 -0.09 -6.02 2.90
CA PHE A 161 0.29 -6.64 1.62
C PHE A 161 -0.44 -6.07 0.38
N PRO A 162 -0.20 -4.79 0.02
CA PRO A 162 -0.79 -4.21 -1.20
C PRO A 162 -0.60 -5.13 -2.41
N PHE A 163 -1.64 -5.29 -3.22
CA PHE A 163 -1.59 -6.06 -4.48
C PHE A 163 -1.92 -5.19 -5.70
N LEU A 164 -2.47 -3.98 -5.49
CA LEU A 164 -2.69 -2.99 -6.53
C LEU A 164 -2.36 -1.59 -6.00
N THR A 165 -1.59 -0.81 -6.74
CA THR A 165 -1.41 0.64 -6.47
C THR A 165 -1.86 1.47 -7.67
N ALA A 166 -2.25 2.72 -7.43
CA ALA A 166 -2.66 3.65 -8.47
C ALA A 166 -1.95 4.99 -8.35
N GLU A 167 -1.50 5.50 -9.49
CA GLU A 167 -0.93 6.84 -9.64
C GLU A 167 -1.80 7.63 -10.64
N TRP A 168 -2.16 8.85 -10.27
CA TRP A 168 -3.07 9.69 -11.04
C TRP A 168 -2.33 10.94 -11.50
N LYS A 169 -2.78 11.49 -12.63
CA LYS A 169 -2.38 12.78 -13.16
C LYS A 169 -3.59 13.51 -13.70
N SER A 170 -3.63 14.83 -13.54
CA SER A 170 -4.68 15.66 -14.14
C SER A 170 -4.63 15.60 -15.67
N GLY A 171 -5.79 15.68 -16.32
CA GLY A 171 -5.87 15.69 -17.79
C GLY A 171 -5.21 16.90 -18.45
N GLY A 172 -5.26 18.08 -17.82
CA GLY A 172 -4.63 19.31 -18.31
C GLY A 172 -3.25 19.63 -17.74
N GLY A 173 -2.64 18.72 -16.98
CA GLY A 173 -1.35 18.93 -16.32
C GLY A 173 -0.15 18.74 -17.26
N SER A 174 1.02 19.25 -16.87
CA SER A 174 2.29 18.97 -17.55
C SER A 174 2.79 17.54 -17.31
N GLU A 175 2.27 16.88 -16.26
CA GLU A 175 2.55 15.49 -15.96
C GLU A 175 1.46 14.57 -16.52
N GLY A 176 1.85 13.34 -16.90
CA GLY A 176 0.94 12.37 -17.51
C GLY A 176 1.42 10.94 -17.25
N HIS A 177 1.00 9.98 -18.07
CA HIS A 177 1.32 8.56 -17.85
C HIS A 177 2.81 8.25 -17.67
N THR A 178 3.70 8.96 -18.36
CA THR A 178 5.16 8.76 -18.20
C THR A 178 5.59 9.03 -16.76
N HIS A 179 5.15 10.13 -16.17
CA HIS A 179 5.47 10.50 -14.79
C HIS A 179 4.83 9.51 -13.79
N ALA A 180 3.55 9.19 -14.00
CA ALA A 180 2.84 8.23 -13.18
C ALA A 180 3.47 6.83 -13.24
N ALA A 181 3.96 6.39 -14.40
CA ALA A 181 4.60 5.09 -14.56
C ALA A 181 5.93 5.00 -13.79
N LEU A 182 6.73 6.08 -13.75
CA LEU A 182 7.96 6.13 -12.95
C LEU A 182 7.65 6.04 -11.45
N GLN A 183 6.61 6.73 -10.99
CA GLN A 183 6.16 6.65 -9.59
C GLN A 183 5.66 5.22 -9.26
N ALA A 184 4.84 4.67 -10.16
CA ALA A 184 4.26 3.35 -10.01
C ALA A 184 5.31 2.23 -9.98
N VAL A 185 6.30 2.25 -10.87
CA VAL A 185 7.34 1.20 -10.91
C VAL A 185 8.25 1.24 -9.68
N ARG A 186 8.54 2.43 -9.14
CA ARG A 186 9.31 2.57 -7.90
C ARG A 186 8.53 2.01 -6.72
N GLY A 187 7.26 2.40 -6.57
CA GLY A 187 6.40 1.87 -5.53
C GLY A 187 6.21 0.35 -5.64
N ALA A 188 6.04 -0.15 -6.86
CA ALA A 188 5.95 -1.57 -7.12
C ALA A 188 7.22 -2.33 -6.76
N ALA A 189 8.41 -1.80 -7.07
CA ALA A 189 9.68 -2.42 -6.70
C ALA A 189 9.81 -2.59 -5.18
N CYS A 190 9.37 -1.57 -4.41
CA CYS A 190 9.27 -1.65 -2.95
C CYS A 190 8.34 -2.79 -2.50
N VAL A 191 7.12 -2.88 -3.05
CA VAL A 191 6.15 -3.94 -2.70
C VAL A 191 6.67 -5.34 -3.07
N VAL A 192 7.31 -5.49 -4.23
CA VAL A 192 7.90 -6.77 -4.68
C VAL A 192 9.00 -7.22 -3.72
N ASN A 193 9.87 -6.31 -3.28
CA ASN A 193 10.92 -6.61 -2.29
C ASN A 193 10.34 -6.94 -0.93
N TYR A 194 9.32 -6.21 -0.47
CA TYR A 194 8.58 -6.52 0.75
C TYR A 194 8.02 -7.95 0.72
N ASN A 195 7.30 -8.32 -0.34
CA ASN A 195 6.74 -9.67 -0.48
C ASN A 195 7.85 -10.74 -0.51
N TYR A 196 8.96 -10.47 -1.21
CA TYR A 196 10.09 -11.40 -1.26
C TYR A 196 10.74 -11.60 0.12
N ALA A 197 11.01 -10.51 0.84
CA ALA A 197 11.61 -10.54 2.17
C ALA A 197 10.70 -11.27 3.16
N PHE A 198 9.39 -11.00 3.10
CA PHE A 198 8.39 -11.62 3.97
C PHE A 198 8.38 -13.15 3.80
N LEU A 199 8.29 -13.61 2.55
CA LEU A 199 8.27 -15.04 2.24
C LEU A 199 9.61 -15.72 2.58
N LYS A 200 10.74 -15.03 2.37
CA LYS A 200 12.05 -15.52 2.80
C LYS A 200 12.14 -15.67 4.31
N HIS A 201 11.65 -14.71 5.07
CA HIS A 201 11.61 -14.76 6.53
C HIS A 201 10.76 -15.95 7.03
N ALA A 202 9.67 -16.28 6.33
CA ALA A 202 8.88 -17.48 6.58
C ALA A 202 9.57 -18.81 6.20
N GLY A 203 10.84 -18.78 5.78
CA GLY A 203 11.58 -19.95 5.31
C GLY A 203 11.06 -20.51 3.99
N MET A 204 10.33 -19.71 3.21
CA MET A 204 9.82 -20.09 1.89
C MET A 204 10.81 -19.69 0.80
N VAL A 205 10.78 -20.40 -0.32
CA VAL A 205 11.46 -19.98 -1.55
C VAL A 205 10.43 -19.22 -2.37
N PRO A 206 10.49 -17.87 -2.43
CA PRO A 206 9.47 -17.10 -3.11
C PRO A 206 9.55 -17.37 -4.62
N THR A 207 8.42 -17.70 -5.23
CA THR A 207 8.33 -17.79 -6.69
C THR A 207 8.12 -16.40 -7.30
N LEU A 208 8.23 -16.31 -8.62
CA LEU A 208 7.91 -15.09 -9.35
C LEU A 208 6.49 -14.62 -9.03
N LEU A 209 5.49 -15.52 -9.15
CA LEU A 209 4.08 -15.20 -8.96
C LEU A 209 3.73 -14.86 -7.50
N ASP A 210 4.47 -15.37 -6.52
CA ASP A 210 4.22 -15.01 -5.11
C ASP A 210 4.60 -13.56 -4.79
N THR A 211 5.43 -12.93 -5.62
CA THR A 211 6.04 -11.62 -5.32
C THR A 211 5.65 -10.51 -6.29
N ILE A 212 4.95 -10.81 -7.38
CA ILE A 212 4.50 -9.79 -8.34
C ILE A 212 3.59 -8.75 -7.68
N HIS A 213 3.55 -7.57 -8.31
CA HIS A 213 2.64 -6.49 -7.93
C HIS A 213 1.96 -5.95 -9.18
N PHE A 214 0.73 -5.46 -9.02
CA PHE A 214 0.04 -4.73 -10.08
C PHE A 214 -0.01 -3.25 -9.76
N SER A 215 0.09 -2.41 -10.78
CA SER A 215 -0.24 -1.00 -10.63
C SER A 215 -1.05 -0.50 -11.79
N LEU A 216 -1.72 0.63 -11.60
CA LEU A 216 -2.32 1.36 -12.70
C LEU A 216 -1.90 2.82 -12.68
N THR A 217 -1.97 3.42 -13.86
CA THR A 217 -1.82 4.88 -14.01
C THR A 217 -3.03 5.44 -14.73
N CYS A 218 -3.46 6.64 -14.35
CA CYS A 218 -4.62 7.31 -14.94
C CYS A 218 -4.30 8.79 -15.17
N ASN A 219 -4.53 9.29 -16.39
CA ASN A 219 -4.38 10.72 -16.72
C ASN A 219 -5.74 11.43 -16.92
N MET A 220 -6.80 10.88 -16.33
CA MET A 220 -8.22 11.29 -16.52
C MET A 220 -8.79 11.07 -17.92
N ASP A 221 -8.00 10.59 -18.89
CA ASP A 221 -8.46 10.28 -20.25
C ASP A 221 -8.32 8.77 -20.54
N THR A 222 -7.20 8.20 -20.16
CA THR A 222 -6.92 6.77 -20.30
C THR A 222 -6.43 6.18 -18.99
N VAL A 223 -6.62 4.87 -18.85
CA VAL A 223 -6.07 4.07 -17.76
C VAL A 223 -5.15 2.99 -18.31
N LYS A 224 -4.00 2.81 -17.68
CA LYS A 224 -3.01 1.80 -18.05
C LYS A 224 -2.75 0.87 -16.88
N LEU A 225 -2.76 -0.44 -17.13
CA LEU A 225 -2.49 -1.49 -16.15
C LEU A 225 -1.11 -2.10 -16.39
N TYR A 226 -0.37 -2.28 -15.31
CA TYR A 226 0.99 -2.79 -15.30
C TYR A 226 1.13 -3.98 -14.37
N VAL A 227 1.99 -4.91 -14.75
CA VAL A 227 2.53 -5.95 -13.86
C VAL A 227 4.01 -5.68 -13.61
N HIS A 228 4.45 -5.94 -12.37
CA HIS A 228 5.79 -5.67 -11.90
C HIS A 228 6.39 -6.94 -11.30
N TRP A 229 7.66 -7.17 -11.56
CA TRP A 229 8.37 -8.34 -11.03
C TRP A 229 9.84 -8.04 -10.80
N ARG A 230 10.52 -8.92 -10.05
CA ARG A 230 11.98 -8.90 -9.89
C ARG A 230 12.63 -10.11 -10.53
N GLU A 231 13.83 -9.91 -11.06
CA GLU A 231 14.70 -10.99 -11.52
C GLU A 231 16.09 -10.82 -10.91
N HIS A 232 16.80 -11.94 -10.82
CA HIS A 232 18.23 -11.96 -10.54
C HIS A 232 18.96 -12.10 -11.86
N PHE A 233 19.80 -11.13 -12.21
CA PHE A 233 20.59 -11.16 -13.43
C PHE A 233 22.04 -10.81 -13.10
N ALA A 234 22.97 -11.71 -13.44
CA ALA A 234 24.41 -11.53 -13.21
C ALA A 234 24.81 -11.17 -11.75
N GLY A 235 24.03 -11.60 -10.76
CA GLY A 235 24.27 -11.31 -9.34
C GLY A 235 23.54 -10.07 -8.81
N ASP A 236 22.96 -9.25 -9.69
CA ASP A 236 22.19 -8.07 -9.33
C ASP A 236 20.68 -8.35 -9.36
N ILE A 237 19.94 -7.60 -8.55
CA ILE A 237 18.48 -7.60 -8.55
C ILE A 237 18.01 -6.52 -9.52
N HIS A 238 17.15 -6.91 -10.46
CA HIS A 238 16.51 -6.01 -11.40
C HIS A 238 15.00 -6.03 -11.20
N HIS A 239 14.38 -4.85 -11.27
CA HIS A 239 12.94 -4.66 -11.20
C HIS A 239 12.43 -4.26 -12.57
N TYR A 240 11.43 -4.97 -13.07
CA TYR A 240 10.84 -4.72 -14.38
C TYR A 240 9.35 -4.46 -14.25
N SER A 241 8.83 -3.70 -15.22
CA SER A 241 7.41 -3.50 -15.41
C SER A 241 7.02 -3.70 -16.86
N LYS A 242 5.80 -4.22 -17.08
CA LYS A 242 5.19 -4.34 -18.40
C LYS A 242 3.76 -3.86 -18.37
N ARG A 243 3.39 -3.06 -19.35
CA ARG A 243 1.99 -2.68 -19.57
C ARG A 243 1.23 -3.90 -20.10
N ILE A 244 0.17 -4.29 -19.40
CA ILE A 244 -0.71 -5.41 -19.75
C ILE A 244 -2.11 -4.96 -20.15
N GLY A 245 -2.40 -3.66 -20.06
CA GLY A 245 -3.64 -3.04 -20.56
C GLY A 245 -3.51 -1.53 -20.73
N SER A 246 -4.26 -0.98 -21.68
CA SER A 246 -4.46 0.46 -21.91
C SER A 246 -5.87 0.61 -22.45
N HIS A 247 -6.68 1.43 -21.80
CA HIS A 247 -8.10 1.59 -22.12
C HIS A 247 -8.48 3.06 -22.03
N ASN A 248 -9.32 3.52 -22.95
CA ASN A 248 -9.92 4.84 -22.86
C ASN A 248 -11.01 4.82 -21.78
N LEU A 249 -11.09 5.89 -21.00
CA LEU A 249 -12.11 6.02 -19.97
C LEU A 249 -13.47 6.42 -20.57
N SER A 250 -13.44 7.25 -21.62
CA SER A 250 -14.59 7.55 -22.47
C SER A 250 -14.45 6.78 -23.78
N ASP A 251 -15.18 5.67 -23.91
CA ASP A 251 -15.49 5.14 -25.24
C ASP A 251 -16.76 5.86 -25.72
N ALA A 252 -16.62 6.65 -26.78
CA ALA A 252 -17.58 7.69 -27.20
C ALA A 252 -18.63 7.18 -28.20
N ASP A 253 -18.65 5.88 -28.50
CA ASP A 253 -19.73 5.30 -29.29
C ASP A 253 -21.00 5.25 -28.46
N GLU A 254 -22.16 5.36 -29.12
CA GLU A 254 -23.52 5.45 -28.56
C GLU A 254 -23.93 4.27 -27.64
N ASP A 255 -23.02 3.35 -27.37
CA ASP A 255 -23.22 2.17 -26.56
C ASP A 255 -23.07 2.52 -25.06
N GLU A 256 -24.20 2.56 -24.34
CA GLU A 256 -24.29 2.85 -22.90
C GLU A 256 -23.40 1.94 -22.02
N SER A 257 -22.76 0.92 -22.59
CA SER A 257 -22.00 -0.11 -21.89
C SER A 257 -20.51 0.21 -21.64
N ASN A 258 -19.89 1.16 -22.37
CA ASN A 258 -18.45 1.48 -22.29
C ASN A 258 -17.56 0.21 -22.34
N PRO A 259 -17.45 -0.44 -23.50
CA PRO A 259 -16.91 -1.80 -23.61
C PRO A 259 -15.44 -1.91 -23.21
N ASP A 260 -14.63 -0.89 -23.45
CA ASP A 260 -13.24 -0.87 -23.01
C ASP A 260 -13.11 -0.82 -21.48
N MET A 261 -13.95 -0.02 -20.81
CA MET A 261 -13.99 -0.04 -19.34
C MET A 261 -14.55 -1.34 -18.77
N LEU A 262 -15.47 -2.04 -19.46
CA LEU A 262 -15.88 -3.39 -19.07
C LEU A 262 -14.70 -4.37 -19.12
N LYS A 263 -13.89 -4.33 -20.20
CA LYS A 263 -12.68 -5.17 -20.31
C LYS A 263 -11.67 -4.83 -19.22
N PHE A 264 -11.45 -3.54 -18.93
CA PHE A 264 -10.53 -3.12 -17.88
C PHE A 264 -11.00 -3.59 -16.50
N ARG A 265 -12.27 -3.37 -16.15
CA ARG A 265 -12.84 -3.81 -14.87
C ARG A 265 -12.84 -5.33 -14.74
N ALA A 266 -13.00 -6.07 -15.83
CA ALA A 266 -12.84 -7.52 -15.80
C ALA A 266 -11.44 -7.97 -15.38
N ARG A 267 -10.40 -7.29 -15.88
CA ARG A 267 -9.01 -7.56 -15.47
C ARG A 267 -8.76 -7.23 -14.01
N LEU A 268 -9.27 -6.09 -13.52
CA LEU A 268 -9.18 -5.75 -12.09
C LEU A 268 -9.88 -6.80 -11.23
N ARG A 269 -11.00 -7.36 -11.71
CA ARG A 269 -11.66 -8.43 -10.98
C ARG A 269 -10.86 -9.74 -10.98
N ASN A 270 -10.22 -10.09 -12.09
CA ASN A 270 -9.33 -11.25 -12.13
C ASN A 270 -8.12 -11.08 -11.20
N ILE A 271 -7.55 -9.86 -11.11
CA ILE A 271 -6.50 -9.53 -10.14
C ILE A 271 -7.01 -9.72 -8.71
N LEU A 272 -8.22 -9.23 -8.40
CA LEU A 272 -8.81 -9.42 -7.09
C LEU A 272 -8.96 -10.89 -6.73
N ASP A 273 -9.52 -11.70 -7.64
CA ASP A 273 -9.76 -13.13 -7.38
C ASP A 273 -8.44 -13.89 -7.16
N TRP A 274 -7.38 -13.53 -7.88
CA TRP A 274 -6.01 -14.02 -7.56
C TRP A 274 -5.54 -13.55 -6.18
N ALA A 275 -5.74 -12.26 -5.87
CA ALA A 275 -5.29 -11.66 -4.63
C ALA A 275 -5.98 -12.26 -3.39
N VAL A 276 -7.30 -12.51 -3.44
CA VAL A 276 -8.05 -13.11 -2.32
C VAL A 276 -8.09 -14.64 -2.36
N GLY A 277 -7.59 -15.26 -3.44
CA GLY A 277 -7.41 -16.70 -3.56
C GLY A 277 -5.96 -17.09 -3.28
N VAL A 278 -5.28 -17.61 -4.31
CA VAL A 278 -3.95 -18.23 -4.20
C VAL A 278 -2.93 -17.34 -3.48
N ARG A 279 -2.92 -16.03 -3.74
CA ARG A 279 -1.98 -15.13 -3.06
C ARG A 279 -2.24 -15.06 -1.55
N LEU A 280 -3.50 -14.92 -1.15
CA LEU A 280 -3.87 -14.85 0.26
C LEU A 280 -3.54 -16.17 0.98
N ASP A 281 -3.80 -17.30 0.34
CA ASP A 281 -3.44 -18.63 0.87
C ASP A 281 -1.93 -18.75 1.10
N THR A 282 -1.11 -18.28 0.14
CA THR A 282 0.35 -18.25 0.28
C THR A 282 0.78 -17.38 1.47
N ILE A 283 0.18 -16.20 1.65
CA ILE A 283 0.50 -15.31 2.77
C ILE A 283 0.09 -15.95 4.10
N GLN A 284 -1.10 -16.52 4.21
CA GLN A 284 -1.55 -17.21 5.42
C GLN A 284 -0.65 -18.41 5.77
N CYS A 285 -0.20 -19.17 4.77
CA CYS A 285 0.78 -20.23 4.94
C CYS A 285 2.11 -19.70 5.49
N ALA A 286 2.61 -18.58 4.94
CA ALA A 286 3.83 -17.93 5.40
C ALA A 286 3.71 -17.47 6.86
N ILE A 287 2.61 -16.81 7.24
CA ILE A 287 2.34 -16.41 8.63
C ILE A 287 2.38 -17.63 9.56
N GLY A 288 1.73 -18.73 9.16
CA GLY A 288 1.75 -19.98 9.93
C GLY A 288 3.15 -20.57 10.14
N LYS A 289 4.08 -20.34 9.20
CA LYS A 289 5.50 -20.74 9.33
C LYS A 289 6.27 -19.80 10.25
N ILE A 290 6.08 -18.49 10.12
CA ILE A 290 6.70 -17.48 10.99
C ILE A 290 6.32 -17.75 12.45
N ALA A 291 5.03 -17.96 12.73
CA ALA A 291 4.55 -18.29 14.06
C ALA A 291 5.24 -19.53 14.67
N LYS A 292 5.60 -20.52 13.84
CA LYS A 292 6.35 -21.71 14.28
C LYS A 292 7.82 -21.41 14.53
N ILE A 293 8.46 -20.60 13.68
CA ILE A 293 9.86 -20.16 13.85
C ILE A 293 10.00 -19.38 15.16
N GLU A 294 9.14 -18.40 15.40
CA GLU A 294 9.18 -17.57 16.61
C GLU A 294 8.95 -18.36 17.90
N ARG A 295 8.08 -19.38 17.85
CA ARG A 295 7.85 -20.28 19.00
C ARG A 295 8.99 -21.27 19.20
N GLY A 296 9.60 -21.76 18.11
CA GLY A 296 10.73 -22.70 18.14
C GLY A 296 12.07 -22.05 18.51
N GLY A 297 12.24 -20.76 18.22
CA GLY A 297 13.42 -19.96 18.55
C GLY A 297 13.49 -19.53 20.02
N ARG A 298 12.36 -19.50 20.73
CA ARG A 298 12.33 -19.24 22.18
C ARG A 298 12.67 -20.51 22.96
N LYS A 299 13.94 -20.64 23.38
CA LYS A 299 14.32 -21.64 24.39
C LYS A 299 13.50 -21.39 25.68
N PRO A 300 12.93 -22.44 26.32
CA PRO A 300 12.10 -22.30 27.52
C PRO A 300 12.78 -21.56 28.70
N GLU A 301 14.12 -21.61 28.79
CA GLU A 301 14.87 -21.05 29.91
C GLU A 301 14.92 -19.51 29.95
N GLU A 302 14.88 -18.81 28.81
CA GLU A 302 14.97 -17.34 28.79
C GLU A 302 13.66 -16.64 29.19
N THR A 303 12.53 -17.33 29.06
CA THR A 303 11.22 -16.77 29.39
C THR A 303 10.97 -16.78 30.91
N ALA A 304 11.52 -17.77 31.62
CA ALA A 304 11.40 -17.86 33.09
C ALA A 304 12.25 -16.80 33.82
N VAL A 305 13.41 -16.43 33.26
CA VAL A 305 14.30 -15.41 33.85
C VAL A 305 13.74 -13.99 33.64
N LYS A 306 13.25 -13.67 32.44
CA LYS A 306 12.70 -12.34 32.14
C LYS A 306 11.41 -12.01 32.91
N ILE A 307 10.56 -13.00 33.22
CA ILE A 307 9.34 -12.79 34.01
C ILE A 307 9.68 -12.54 35.50
N ARG A 308 10.73 -13.18 36.04
CA ARG A 308 11.23 -12.90 37.41
C ARG A 308 11.84 -11.50 37.53
N ASP A 309 12.62 -11.07 36.54
CA ASP A 309 13.26 -9.75 36.54
C ASP A 309 12.26 -8.61 36.33
N ALA A 310 11.22 -8.80 35.50
CA ALA A 310 10.17 -7.81 35.29
C ALA A 310 9.30 -7.60 36.55
N ARG A 311 8.99 -8.67 37.31
CA ARG A 311 8.27 -8.56 38.59
C ARG A 311 9.10 -7.85 39.66
N SER A 312 10.41 -8.11 39.72
CA SER A 312 11.34 -7.44 40.63
C SER A 312 11.44 -5.92 40.35
N LYS A 313 11.55 -5.52 39.08
CA LYS A 313 11.62 -4.10 38.68
C LYS A 313 10.31 -3.35 38.91
N ALA A 314 9.16 -3.98 38.66
CA ALA A 314 7.85 -3.38 38.91
C ALA A 314 7.57 -3.17 40.42
N GLN A 315 8.02 -4.08 41.28
CA GLN A 315 7.90 -3.90 42.74
C GLN A 315 8.81 -2.77 43.28
N GLN A 316 9.96 -2.53 42.65
CA GLN A 316 10.85 -1.42 43.05
C GLN A 316 10.37 -0.04 42.57
N SER A 317 9.66 0.07 41.44
CA SER A 317 9.16 1.36 40.94
C SER A 317 7.97 1.88 41.75
N VAL A 318 7.05 1.00 42.15
CA VAL A 318 5.87 1.34 42.97
C VAL A 318 6.27 1.88 44.35
N PHE A 319 7.40 1.40 44.90
CA PHE A 319 7.93 1.88 46.19
C PHE A 319 8.54 3.29 46.08
N ARG A 320 9.06 3.67 44.91
CA ARG A 320 9.65 5.01 44.66
C ARG A 320 8.58 6.07 44.40
N GLU A 321 7.46 5.74 43.75
CA GLU A 321 6.38 6.71 43.50
C GLU A 321 5.60 7.09 44.76
N SER A 322 5.41 6.15 45.71
CA SER A 322 4.72 6.46 46.98
C SER A 322 5.51 7.43 47.88
N ALA A 323 6.85 7.43 47.82
CA ALA A 323 7.66 8.35 48.60
C ALA A 323 7.61 9.80 48.08
N THR A 324 7.47 9.98 46.76
CA THR A 324 7.46 11.30 46.11
C THR A 324 6.12 12.02 46.29
N VAL A 325 5.01 11.29 46.32
CA VAL A 325 3.66 11.86 46.50
C VAL A 325 3.44 12.34 47.94
N ALA A 326 4.09 11.74 48.94
CA ALA A 326 3.99 12.16 50.34
C ALA A 326 4.70 13.50 50.63
N MET A 327 5.73 13.87 49.86
CA MET A 327 6.44 15.14 50.04
C MET A 327 5.72 16.37 49.47
N PHE A 328 4.90 16.22 48.43
CA PHE A 328 4.30 17.35 47.72
C PHE A 328 3.01 17.91 48.35
N ARG A 329 2.44 17.22 49.35
CA ARG A 329 1.20 17.69 50.03
C ARG A 329 1.42 18.70 51.15
N TYR A 330 2.65 19.11 51.45
CA TYR A 330 2.95 20.02 52.57
C TYR A 330 3.33 21.46 52.17
N LEU A 331 3.26 21.84 50.89
CA LEU A 331 3.81 23.13 50.43
C LEU A 331 2.93 23.88 49.41
N ILE A 332 1.66 24.17 49.71
CA ILE A 332 0.95 25.29 49.05
C ILE A 332 -0.02 25.94 50.06
N PRO A 333 0.13 27.23 50.41
CA PRO A 333 -0.87 27.98 51.18
C PRO A 333 -1.92 28.63 50.28
N ASP A 334 -3.18 28.59 50.74
CA ASP A 334 -4.35 29.27 50.18
C ASP A 334 -4.20 30.80 50.23
N ALA A 335 -4.56 31.49 49.15
CA ALA A 335 -4.86 32.91 49.18
C ALA A 335 -5.95 33.26 48.16
N ALA A 336 -6.98 33.93 48.68
CA ALA A 336 -8.24 34.25 48.05
C ALA A 336 -8.31 35.70 47.53
N GLN A 337 -9.39 35.98 46.78
CA GLN A 337 -10.12 37.25 46.65
C GLN A 337 -9.44 38.47 45.98
N SER A 338 -10.07 39.02 44.92
CA SER A 338 -10.84 40.28 45.03
C SER A 338 -11.46 40.76 43.70
N GLN A 339 -12.57 41.49 43.86
CA GLN A 339 -13.54 42.09 42.92
C GLN A 339 -13.01 43.23 42.01
N HIS A 340 -13.73 43.49 40.90
CA HIS A 340 -14.36 44.77 40.45
C HIS A 340 -14.68 44.66 38.93
N MET A 341 -15.94 44.62 38.45
CA MET A 341 -16.97 45.67 38.28
C MET A 341 -16.54 46.86 37.42
N VAL A 342 -17.17 47.05 36.23
CA VAL A 342 -17.82 48.30 35.72
C VAL A 342 -17.95 48.35 34.17
N GLN A 343 -19.23 48.45 33.76
CA GLN A 343 -19.92 49.23 32.70
C GLN A 343 -19.73 49.06 31.18
N GLU A 344 -20.93 48.89 30.60
CA GLU A 344 -21.50 49.27 29.30
C GLU A 344 -20.89 50.46 28.55
N GLY A 345 -20.98 50.40 27.22
CA GLY A 345 -20.81 51.53 26.31
C GLY A 345 -21.13 51.14 24.87
N ASP A 346 -22.32 51.53 24.42
CA ASP A 346 -22.90 51.37 23.09
C ASP A 346 -22.28 52.32 22.03
N CYS A 347 -22.66 52.13 20.76
CA CYS A 347 -22.54 53.01 19.57
C CYS A 347 -21.44 52.74 18.51
N ARG A 348 -21.84 52.03 17.45
CA ARG A 348 -21.84 52.36 16.00
C ARG A 348 -21.50 51.18 15.10
#